data_AF-A0A2N2X3V6-F1
#
_entry.id   AF-A0A2N2X3V6-F1
#
_cell.length_a   1.000
_cell.length_b   1.000
_cell.length_c   1.000
_cell.angle_alpha   90.00
_cell.angle_beta   90.00
_cell.angle_gamma   90.00
#
_symmetry.space_group_name_H-M   'P 1'
#
loop_
_entity.id
_entity.type
_entity.pdbx_description
1 polymer ?
#
loop_
_entity_poly.entity_id
_entity_poly.type
_entity_poly.pdbx_seq_one_letter_code
_entity_poly.pdbx_strand_id
1 'polypeptide(L)' 'MNGKEFFKNEPLLFKVIYLIGVIFLFVNLNDLTSGKEDMNLIFPIVAFATLGFFFVRMAIFVNNSDD' A
#
# COMPACT_ATOMS: atom_id res chain seq x y z
N MET A 1 19.05 3.64 -6.25
CA MET A 1 18.29 4.54 -7.16
C MET A 1 16.88 4.75 -6.64
N ASN A 2 16.24 5.87 -6.99
CA ASN A 2 15.33 6.61 -6.11
C ASN A 2 13.88 6.13 -6.25
N GLY A 3 13.11 6.07 -5.15
CA GLY A 3 11.67 5.76 -5.20
C GLY A 3 10.87 6.63 -6.19
N LYS A 4 11.38 7.82 -6.53
CA LYS A 4 10.84 8.65 -7.62
C LYS A 4 10.84 7.96 -8.99
N GLU A 5 11.86 7.18 -9.33
CA GLU A 5 11.95 6.46 -10.60
C GLU A 5 10.98 5.28 -10.64
N PHE A 6 10.84 4.55 -9.52
CA PHE A 6 9.80 3.53 -9.36
C PHE A 6 8.43 4.14 -9.64
N PHE A 7 8.06 5.20 -8.93
CA PHE A 7 6.77 5.87 -9.15
C PHE A 7 6.65 6.49 -10.54
N LYS A 8 7.73 6.90 -11.20
CA LYS A 8 7.64 7.43 -12.57
C LYS A 8 7.29 6.32 -13.57
N ASN A 9 7.90 5.15 -13.40
CA ASN A 9 7.75 4.01 -14.30
C ASN A 9 6.52 3.14 -13.98
N GLU A 10 5.95 3.29 -12.78
CA GLU A 10 4.78 2.49 -12.36
C GLU A 10 3.50 2.91 -13.11
N PRO A 11 2.74 1.96 -13.66
CA PRO A 11 1.43 2.22 -14.27
C PRO A 11 0.47 2.95 -13.32
N LEU A 12 -0.37 3.82 -13.89
CA LEU A 12 -1.34 4.63 -13.13
C LEU A 12 -2.28 3.75 -12.29
N LEU A 13 -2.71 2.62 -12.84
CA LEU A 13 -3.61 1.67 -12.16
C LEU A 13 -3.04 1.20 -10.82
N PHE A 14 -1.75 0.86 -10.76
CA PHE A 14 -1.12 0.42 -9.52
C PHE A 14 -0.99 1.54 -8.50
N LYS A 15 -0.70 2.78 -8.94
CA LYS A 15 -0.69 3.95 -8.06
C LYS A 15 -2.04 4.17 -7.37
N VAL A 16 -3.13 4.01 -8.12
CA VAL A 16 -4.50 4.11 -7.58
C VAL A 16 -4.75 3.00 -6.56
N ILE A 17 -4.34 1.76 -6.86
CA ILE A 17 -4.45 0.63 -5.92
C ILE A 17 -3.70 0.96 -4.61
N TYR A 18 -2.44 1.43 -4.70
CA TYR A 18 -1.66 1.81 -3.52
C TYR A 18 -2.34 2.91 -2.69
N LEU A 19 -2.91 3.91 -3.36
CA LEU A 19 -3.65 4.99 -2.69
C LEU A 19 -4.87 4.45 -1.93
N ILE A 20 -5.62 3.51 -2.53
CA ILE A 20 -6.76 2.84 -1.87
C ILE A 20 -6.29 2.09 -0.62
N GLY A 21 -5.18 1.36 -0.70
CA GLY A 21 -4.59 0.66 0.45
C GLY A 21 -4.23 1.61 1.59
N VAL A 22 -3.64 2.77 1.28
CA VAL A 22 -3.31 3.81 2.27
C VAL A 22 -4.58 4.40 2.90
N ILE A 23 -5.62 4.68 2.11
CA ILE A 23 -6.91 5.17 2.64
C ILE A 23 -7.51 4.15 3.62
N PHE A 24 -7.54 2.87 3.27
CA PHE A 24 -8.06 1.83 4.17
C PHE A 24 -7.22 1.65 5.43
N LEU A 25 -5.90 1.86 5.35
CA LEU A 25 -5.05 1.89 6.53
C LEU A 25 -5.48 3.01 7.50
N PHE A 26 -5.75 4.21 6.99
CA PHE A 26 -6.22 5.34 7.81
C PHE A 26 -7.61 5.08 8.41
N VAL A 27 -8.53 4.50 7.64
CA VAL A 27 -9.85 4.10 8.15
C VAL A 27 -9.70 3.11 9.30
N ASN A 28 -8.86 2.07 9.12
CA ASN A 28 -8.61 1.07 10.15
C ASN A 28 -7.94 1.67 11.39
N LEU A 29 -6.94 2.55 11.22
CA LEU A 29 -6.30 3.27 12.33
C LEU A 29 -7.30 4.14 13.10
N ASN A 30 -8.23 4.79 12.40
CA ASN A 30 -9.27 5.61 13.03
C ASN A 30 -10.26 4.74 13.82
N ASP A 31 -10.67 3.59 13.27
CA ASP A 31 -11.55 2.64 13.98
C ASP A 31 -10.87 2.04 15.21
N LEU A 32 -9.58 1.66 15.10
CA LEU A 32 -8.73 1.23 16.23
C LEU A 32 -8.66 2.30 17.33
N THR A 33 -8.38 3.56 16.94
CA THR A 33 -8.21 4.68 17.88
C THR A 33 -9.54 5.08 18.53
N SER A 34 -10.66 4.91 17.82
CA SER A 34 -12.00 5.22 18.31
C SER A 34 -12.56 4.17 19.28
N GLY A 35 -11.86 3.03 19.47
CA GLY A 35 -12.29 1.98 20.40
C GLY A 35 -13.60 1.29 20.00
N LYS A 36 -13.93 1.25 18.70
CA LYS A 36 -15.12 0.53 18.23
C LYS A 36 -14.93 -0.98 18.44
N GLU A 37 -15.88 -1.62 19.12
CA GLU A 37 -15.89 -3.08 19.29
C GLU A 37 -16.12 -3.83 17.96
N ASP A 38 -16.92 -3.24 17.05
CA ASP A 38 -17.28 -3.85 15.76
C ASP A 38 -16.32 -3.43 14.64
N MET A 39 -15.04 -3.76 14.78
CA MET A 39 -14.05 -3.44 13.76
C MET A 39 -14.24 -4.29 12.50
N ASN A 40 -14.39 -3.64 11.35
CA ASN A 40 -14.50 -4.33 10.08
C ASN A 40 -13.13 -4.82 9.60
N LEU A 41 -12.85 -6.11 9.80
CA LEU A 41 -11.59 -6.79 9.46
C LEU A 41 -11.22 -6.73 7.96
N ILE A 42 -12.17 -6.40 7.08
CA ILE A 42 -11.89 -6.30 5.64
C ILE A 42 -10.91 -5.15 5.36
N PHE A 43 -11.06 -4.01 6.04
CA PHE A 43 -10.20 -2.84 5.82
C PHE A 43 -8.73 -3.11 6.12
N PRO A 44 -8.33 -3.68 7.29
CA PRO A 44 -6.94 -4.03 7.53
C PRO A 44 -6.41 -5.06 6.52
N ILE A 45 -7.20 -6.07 6.16
CA ILE A 45 -6.76 -7.10 5.21
C ILE A 45 -6.41 -6.46 3.85
N VAL A 46 -7.31 -5.63 3.31
CA VAL A 46 -7.08 -4.96 2.02
C VAL A 46 -5.91 -3.98 2.11
N ALA A 47 -5.78 -3.24 3.22
CA ALA A 47 -4.66 -2.34 3.44
C ALA A 47 -3.31 -3.08 3.45
N PHE A 48 -3.19 -4.15 4.24
CA PHE A 48 -1.95 -4.92 4.35
C PHE A 48 -1.62 -5.67 3.06
N ALA A 49 -2.61 -6.25 2.37
CA ALA A 49 -2.38 -6.91 1.09
C ALA A 49 -1.85 -5.93 0.03
N THR A 50 -2.44 -4.73 0.00
CA THR A 50 -2.05 -3.68 -0.95
C THR A 50 -0.65 -3.14 -0.65
N LEU A 51 -0.34 -2.90 0.62
CA LEU A 51 1.00 -2.46 1.06
C LEU A 51 2.05 -3.54 0.80
N GLY A 52 1.74 -4.81 1.10
CA GLY A 52 2.62 -5.93 0.79
C GLY A 52 2.93 -6.02 -0.70
N PHE A 53 1.91 -5.92 -1.55
CA PHE A 53 2.07 -5.90 -3.00
C PHE A 53 2.94 -4.72 -3.47
N PHE A 54 2.73 -3.52 -2.89
CA PHE A 54 3.58 -2.35 -3.15
C PHE A 54 5.05 -2.60 -2.80
N PHE A 55 5.33 -3.14 -1.62
CA PHE A 55 6.71 -3.42 -1.19
C PHE A 55 7.39 -4.48 -2.05
N VAL A 56 6.68 -5.55 -2.45
CA VAL A 56 7.21 -6.56 -3.37
C VAL A 56 7.56 -5.93 -4.72
N ARG A 57 6.66 -5.11 -5.29
CA ARG A 57 6.91 -4.40 -6.54
C ARG A 57 8.12 -3.48 -6.46
N MET A 58 8.24 -2.74 -5.37
CA MET A 58 9.37 -1.85 -5.13
C MET A 58 10.69 -2.63 -5.01
N ALA A 59 10.70 -3.76 -4.29
CA ALA A 59 11.89 -4.60 -4.14
C ALA A 59 12.35 -5.17 -5.49
N ILE A 60 11.42 -5.66 -6.33
CA ILE A 60 11.73 -6.14 -7.68
C ILE A 60 12.31 -5.02 -8.54
N PHE A 61 11.73 -3.82 -8.49
CA PHE A 61 12.23 -2.67 -9.26
C PHE A 61 13.65 -2.28 -8.85
N VAL A 62 13.92 -2.21 -7.55
CA VAL A 62 15.27 -1.89 -7.03
C VAL A 62 16.27 -2.94 -7.49
N ASN A 63 15.95 -4.23 -7.33
CA ASN A 63 16.84 -5.31 -7.75
C ASN A 63 17.16 -5.26 -9.25
N ASN A 64 16.16 -4.98 -10.10
CA ASN A 64 16.37 -4.86 -11.55
C ASN A 64 17.07 -3.55 -11.98
N SER A 65 17.23 -2.59 -11.08
CA SER A 65 17.91 -1.32 -11.36
C SER A 65 19.39 -1.33 -10.97
N ASP A 66 19.81 -2.35 -10.23
CA ASP A 66 21.19 -2.55 -9.78
C ASP A 66 22.00 -3.47 -10.74
N ASP A 67 21.33 -4.14 -11.70
CA ASP A 67 21.91 -4.89 -12.83
C ASP A 67 22.04 -4.02 -14.09
#